data_AF-A0A8P4KQG0-F1
#
_entry.id   AF-A0A8P4KQG0-F1
#
_cell.length_a   1.000
_cell.length_b   1.000
_cell.length_c   1.000
_cell.angle_alpha   90.00
_cell.angle_beta   90.00
_cell.angle_gamma   90.00
#
_symmetry.space_group_name_H-M   'P 1'
#
loop_
_entity.id
_entity.type
_entity.pdbx_description
1 polymer ?
#
loop_
_entity_poly.entity_id
_entity_poly.type
_entity_poly.pdbx_seq_one_letter_code
_entity_poly.pdbx_strand_id
1 'polypeptide(L)'
;MPDSCCAIGCTNRRGDKPGLCFYRIPSDKENPERRQLWIQAIRRATVSGNGTWQPSQYTRLCSDHFIKGATSDDLLSPDWVPSVFSHTPATKKRKREKDMERYEQHSRIQIKRMEVEKKQDAVDVLLELSSGEPVPQQCLSNHCKDDMAKLQQECDDLREENRRLKTKLGILDEQAFENDDEKVKALTGLPTFAKLQVVLYSVILCLPTHATLSPFHQLLLTLMRMKMNLSLALLPNLDSDSKQNF
;
A
#
# COMPACT_ATOMS: atom_id res chain seq x y z
N MET A 1 -6.59 -32.89 21.06
CA MET A 1 -6.68 -33.28 19.63
C MET A 1 -6.51 -32.03 18.79
N PRO A 2 -5.67 -32.04 17.75
CA PRO A 2 -5.60 -30.91 16.83
C PRO A 2 -6.95 -30.69 16.15
N ASP A 3 -7.30 -29.43 15.90
CA ASP A 3 -8.53 -29.10 15.16
C ASP A 3 -8.48 -29.74 13.77
N SER A 4 -9.56 -30.42 13.39
CA SER A 4 -9.73 -31.03 12.06
C SER A 4 -10.93 -30.40 11.37
N CYS A 5 -10.88 -30.30 10.05
CA CYS A 5 -11.97 -29.71 9.28
C CYS A 5 -13.20 -30.63 9.28
N CYS A 6 -14.38 -30.07 9.49
CA CYS A 6 -15.63 -30.81 9.51
C CYS A 6 -16.27 -31.04 8.13
N ALA A 7 -15.76 -30.38 7.08
CA ALA A 7 -16.29 -30.50 5.73
C ALA A 7 -16.06 -31.89 5.14
N ILE A 8 -17.04 -32.36 4.36
CA ILE A 8 -17.00 -33.69 3.74
C ILE A 8 -15.88 -33.73 2.69
N GLY A 9 -15.00 -34.73 2.83
CA GLY A 9 -13.85 -34.93 1.93
C GLY A 9 -12.67 -33.99 2.20
N CYS A 10 -12.71 -33.17 3.25
CA CYS A 10 -11.60 -32.32 3.64
C CYS A 10 -10.75 -33.02 4.72
N THR A 11 -9.47 -33.23 4.44
CA THR A 11 -8.53 -33.88 5.37
C THR A 11 -7.66 -32.90 6.14
N ASN A 12 -7.85 -31.59 5.93
CA ASN A 12 -7.09 -30.52 6.55
C ASN A 12 -7.17 -30.57 8.10
N ARG A 13 -6.01 -30.51 8.75
CA ARG A 13 -5.81 -30.41 10.20
C ARG A 13 -4.94 -29.21 10.54
N ARG A 14 -5.08 -28.73 11.78
CA ARG A 14 -4.25 -27.65 12.30
C ARG A 14 -2.78 -28.08 12.28
N GLY A 15 -1.96 -27.33 11.55
CA GLY A 15 -0.52 -27.61 11.37
C GLY A 15 -0.15 -28.24 10.03
N ASP A 16 -1.12 -28.68 9.21
CA ASP A 16 -0.83 -29.30 7.91
C ASP A 16 -0.21 -28.32 6.90
N LYS A 17 -0.60 -27.05 6.96
CA LYS A 17 -0.19 -26.00 6.03
C LYS A 17 0.00 -24.66 6.76
N PRO A 18 1.04 -23.87 6.43
CA PRO A 18 1.17 -22.51 6.94
C PRO A 18 0.01 -21.63 6.43
N GLY A 19 -0.55 -20.80 7.31
CA GLY A 19 -1.66 -19.89 6.96
C GLY A 19 -3.06 -20.52 6.94
N LEU A 20 -3.20 -21.81 7.23
CA LEU A 20 -4.50 -22.48 7.31
C LEU A 20 -5.23 -22.13 8.62
N CYS A 21 -6.30 -21.36 8.52
CA CYS A 21 -7.12 -20.96 9.66
C CYS A 21 -8.27 -21.96 9.89
N PHE A 22 -8.70 -22.09 11.14
CA PHE A 22 -9.84 -22.93 11.53
C PHE A 22 -10.87 -22.09 12.26
N TYR A 23 -12.03 -21.92 11.64
CA TYR A 23 -13.13 -21.12 12.15
C TYR A 23 -14.11 -21.98 12.94
N ARG A 24 -14.60 -21.43 14.05
CA ARG A 24 -15.71 -22.01 14.81
C ARG A 24 -17.01 -21.72 14.07
N ILE A 25 -17.89 -22.71 14.00
CA ILE A 25 -19.23 -22.50 13.45
C ILE A 25 -19.99 -21.56 14.40
N PRO A 26 -20.68 -20.51 13.89
CA PRO A 26 -21.39 -19.55 14.73
C PRO A 26 -22.29 -20.22 15.77
N SER A 27 -22.33 -19.64 16.96
CA SER A 27 -23.19 -20.15 18.02
C SER A 27 -24.65 -19.77 17.75
N ASP A 28 -25.57 -20.62 18.20
CA ASP A 28 -27.01 -20.38 18.02
C ASP A 28 -27.49 -19.13 18.76
N LYS A 29 -26.79 -18.76 19.85
CA LYS A 29 -27.07 -17.55 20.63
C LYS A 29 -26.56 -16.27 19.97
N GLU A 30 -25.44 -16.37 19.26
CA GLU A 30 -24.75 -15.21 18.69
C GLU A 30 -25.33 -14.83 17.32
N ASN A 31 -25.49 -15.81 16.44
CA ASN A 31 -26.03 -15.57 15.10
C ASN A 31 -26.71 -16.84 14.57
N PRO A 32 -27.99 -17.07 14.93
CA PRO A 32 -28.72 -18.28 14.55
C PRO A 32 -28.90 -18.39 13.03
N GLU A 33 -29.10 -17.28 12.33
CA GLU A 33 -29.26 -17.24 10.87
C GLU A 33 -27.96 -17.67 10.17
N ARG A 34 -26.83 -17.06 10.53
CA ARG A 34 -25.51 -17.42 9.97
C ARG A 34 -25.19 -18.88 10.25
N ARG A 35 -25.48 -19.34 11.47
CA ARG A 35 -25.29 -20.74 11.88
C ARG A 35 -26.06 -21.69 10.96
N GLN A 36 -27.35 -21.44 10.74
CA GLN A 36 -28.19 -22.28 9.88
C GLN A 36 -27.65 -22.33 8.45
N LEU A 37 -27.24 -21.19 7.90
CA LEU A 37 -26.66 -21.13 6.56
C LEU A 37 -25.34 -21.90 6.44
N TRP A 38 -24.47 -21.85 7.46
CA TRP A 38 -23.25 -22.65 7.51
C TRP A 38 -23.54 -24.15 7.56
N ILE A 39 -24.50 -24.57 8.38
CA ILE A 39 -24.92 -25.98 8.46
C ILE A 39 -25.47 -26.45 7.10
N GLN A 40 -26.32 -25.64 6.46
CA GLN A 40 -26.86 -25.91 5.13
C GLN A 40 -25.81 -25.93 4.03
N ALA A 41 -24.71 -25.17 4.18
CA ALA A 41 -23.62 -25.15 3.21
C ALA A 41 -22.72 -26.40 3.34
N ILE A 42 -22.43 -26.81 4.57
CA ILE A 42 -21.62 -28.00 4.89
C ILE A 42 -22.33 -29.30 4.46
N ARG A 43 -23.68 -29.33 4.52
CA ARG A 43 -24.53 -30.45 4.02
C ARG A 43 -24.16 -31.83 4.55
N ARG A 44 -23.91 -31.93 5.86
CA ARG A 44 -23.58 -33.21 6.48
C ARG A 44 -24.85 -33.99 6.86
N ALA A 45 -24.91 -35.25 6.44
CA ALA A 45 -25.94 -36.18 6.87
C ALA A 45 -25.60 -36.77 8.25
N THR A 46 -26.62 -37.13 9.04
CA THR A 46 -26.44 -37.89 10.28
C THR A 46 -26.17 -39.36 10.00
N VAL A 47 -25.44 -40.02 10.90
CA VAL A 47 -25.06 -41.44 10.80
C VAL A 47 -26.28 -42.39 10.86
N SER A 48 -27.42 -41.94 11.42
CA SER A 48 -28.65 -42.74 11.58
C SER A 48 -29.78 -42.38 10.60
N GLY A 49 -29.49 -41.70 9.49
CA GLY A 49 -30.38 -41.66 8.33
C GLY A 49 -31.66 -40.82 8.41
N ASN A 50 -32.00 -40.19 9.54
CA ASN A 50 -33.25 -39.43 9.67
C ASN A 50 -33.14 -38.05 10.34
N GLY A 51 -31.93 -37.48 10.46
CA GLY A 51 -31.73 -36.16 11.08
C GLY A 51 -30.72 -35.26 10.36
N THR A 52 -30.85 -33.95 10.59
CA THR A 52 -29.87 -32.93 10.20
C THR A 52 -28.69 -32.96 11.16
N TRP A 53 -27.46 -33.07 10.65
CA TRP A 53 -26.26 -33.04 11.49
C TRP A 53 -26.13 -31.69 12.20
N GLN A 54 -25.75 -31.73 13.49
CA GLN A 54 -25.57 -30.54 14.31
C GLN A 54 -24.11 -30.40 14.76
N PRO A 55 -23.45 -29.26 14.49
CA PRO A 55 -22.08 -29.04 14.93
C PRO A 55 -22.00 -28.73 16.42
N SER A 56 -21.07 -29.38 17.10
CA SER A 56 -20.68 -29.07 18.48
C SER A 56 -19.79 -27.83 18.57
N GLN A 57 -19.54 -27.34 19.79
CA GLN A 57 -18.64 -26.20 20.04
C GLN A 57 -17.19 -26.43 19.60
N TYR A 58 -16.76 -27.69 19.45
CA TYR A 58 -15.41 -28.06 19.00
C TYR A 58 -15.34 -28.27 17.49
N THR A 59 -16.47 -28.17 16.79
CA THR A 59 -16.49 -28.32 15.33
C THR A 59 -15.80 -27.13 14.69
N ARG A 60 -14.91 -27.40 13.72
CA ARG A 60 -14.15 -26.38 13.00
C ARG A 60 -14.30 -26.54 11.50
N LEU A 61 -14.27 -25.42 10.79
CA LEU A 61 -14.21 -25.36 9.33
C LEU A 61 -12.93 -24.63 8.92
N CYS A 62 -12.13 -25.19 8.02
CA CYS A 62 -10.89 -24.53 7.59
C CYS A 62 -11.14 -23.39 6.60
N SER A 63 -10.15 -22.51 6.46
CA SER A 63 -10.16 -21.37 5.53
C SER A 63 -10.45 -21.73 4.08
N ASP A 64 -10.03 -22.90 3.59
CA ASP A 64 -10.23 -23.34 2.20
C ASP A 64 -11.71 -23.41 1.75
N HIS A 65 -12.66 -23.34 2.68
CA HIS A 65 -14.10 -23.34 2.38
C HIS A 65 -14.69 -21.94 2.11
N PHE A 66 -13.85 -20.91 2.17
CA PHE A 66 -14.15 -19.52 1.83
C PHE A 66 -13.38 -19.11 0.58
N ILE A 67 -13.92 -18.20 -0.22
CA ILE A 67 -13.36 -17.81 -1.51
C ILE A 67 -12.05 -17.03 -1.31
N LYS A 68 -11.95 -16.15 -0.30
CA LYS A 68 -10.70 -15.46 0.09
C LYS A 68 -9.90 -16.20 1.15
N GLY A 69 -10.30 -17.40 1.53
CA GLY A 69 -9.64 -18.12 2.61
C GLY A 69 -9.92 -17.53 4.00
N ALA A 70 -10.91 -16.66 4.15
CA ALA A 70 -11.31 -16.12 5.45
C ALA A 70 -12.80 -15.86 5.52
N THR A 71 -13.36 -16.01 6.72
CA THR A 71 -14.75 -15.61 6.98
C THR A 71 -14.84 -14.09 7.09
N SER A 72 -15.90 -13.50 6.56
CA SER A 72 -16.15 -12.05 6.66
C SER A 72 -17.30 -11.75 7.62
N ASP A 73 -17.22 -10.67 8.41
CA ASP A 73 -18.31 -10.25 9.29
C ASP A 73 -19.32 -9.32 8.62
N ASP A 74 -19.02 -8.89 7.38
CA ASP A 74 -19.94 -8.12 6.56
C ASP A 74 -21.01 -9.03 5.92
N LEU A 75 -22.28 -8.71 6.15
CA LEU A 75 -23.44 -9.43 5.60
C LEU A 75 -23.48 -9.42 4.06
N LEU A 76 -22.91 -8.40 3.42
CA LEU A 76 -22.87 -8.27 1.96
C LEU A 76 -21.72 -9.06 1.34
N SER A 77 -20.76 -9.51 2.15
CA SER A 77 -19.63 -10.29 1.66
C SER A 77 -20.07 -11.71 1.30
N PRO A 78 -19.69 -12.23 0.12
CA PRO A 78 -19.94 -13.64 -0.23
C PRO A 78 -19.25 -14.64 0.71
N ASP A 79 -18.22 -14.22 1.45
CA ASP A 79 -17.51 -15.03 2.45
C ASP A 79 -18.15 -14.96 3.85
N TRP A 80 -19.30 -14.31 4.00
CA TRP A 80 -20.09 -14.38 5.24
C TRP A 80 -20.57 -15.83 5.54
N VAL A 81 -20.79 -16.62 4.49
CA VAL A 81 -21.14 -18.06 4.53
C VAL A 81 -20.16 -18.85 3.67
N PRO A 82 -19.61 -19.97 4.17
CA PRO A 82 -18.72 -20.82 3.38
C PRO A 82 -19.45 -21.38 2.16
N SER A 83 -18.75 -21.47 1.02
CA SER A 83 -19.36 -21.89 -0.24
C SER A 83 -18.49 -22.82 -1.09
N VAL A 84 -17.22 -22.94 -0.75
CA VAL A 84 -16.26 -23.77 -1.49
C VAL A 84 -16.26 -25.17 -0.89
N PHE A 85 -16.98 -26.10 -1.50
CA PHE A 85 -17.03 -27.50 -1.08
C PHE A 85 -16.87 -28.41 -2.30
N SER A 86 -16.44 -29.65 -2.06
CA SER A 86 -16.29 -30.68 -3.10
C SER A 86 -17.60 -30.96 -3.84
N HIS A 87 -18.74 -30.88 -3.15
CA HIS A 87 -20.07 -31.06 -3.71
C HIS A 87 -20.67 -29.80 -4.37
N THR A 88 -19.98 -28.65 -4.34
CA THR A 88 -20.49 -27.42 -4.95
C THR A 88 -20.32 -27.51 -6.48
N PRO A 89 -21.40 -27.43 -7.28
CA PRO A 89 -21.28 -27.46 -8.74
C PRO A 89 -20.47 -26.28 -9.28
N ALA A 90 -19.72 -26.50 -10.37
CA ALA A 90 -18.88 -25.49 -11.00
C ALA A 90 -19.65 -24.21 -11.38
N THR A 91 -20.91 -24.32 -11.79
CA THR A 91 -21.78 -23.17 -12.10
C THR A 91 -22.02 -22.27 -10.88
N LYS A 92 -22.26 -22.87 -9.70
CA LYS A 92 -22.45 -22.13 -8.45
C LYS A 92 -21.14 -21.52 -7.95
N LYS A 93 -20.02 -22.24 -8.11
CA LYS A 93 -18.68 -21.72 -7.79
C LYS A 93 -18.37 -20.45 -8.60
N ARG A 94 -18.53 -20.50 -9.92
CA ARG A 94 -18.32 -19.35 -10.81
C ARG A 94 -19.23 -18.17 -10.48
N LYS A 95 -20.48 -18.42 -10.08
CA LYS A 95 -21.40 -17.36 -9.64
C LYS A 95 -20.87 -16.67 -8.37
N ARG A 96 -20.43 -17.44 -7.38
CA ARG A 96 -19.89 -16.92 -6.12
C ARG A 96 -18.62 -16.11 -6.31
N GLU A 97 -17.72 -16.54 -7.19
CA GLU A 97 -16.53 -15.78 -7.57
C GLU A 97 -16.90 -14.42 -8.18
N LYS A 98 -17.90 -14.38 -9.07
CA LYS A 98 -18.42 -13.11 -9.63
C LYS A 98 -19.11 -12.23 -8.59
N ASP A 99 -19.87 -12.82 -7.66
CA ASP A 99 -20.48 -12.07 -6.56
C ASP A 99 -19.40 -11.39 -5.71
N MET A 100 -18.25 -12.05 -5.53
CA MET A 100 -17.09 -11.51 -4.82
C MET A 100 -16.40 -10.38 -5.57
N GLU A 101 -16.20 -10.51 -6.87
CA GLU A 101 -15.68 -9.42 -7.70
C GLU A 101 -16.57 -8.17 -7.60
N ARG A 102 -17.90 -8.34 -7.64
CA ARG A 102 -18.86 -7.25 -7.48
C ARG A 102 -18.76 -6.61 -6.10
N TYR A 103 -18.67 -7.43 -5.05
CA TYR A 103 -18.49 -6.95 -3.68
C TYR A 103 -17.23 -6.09 -3.54
N GLU A 104 -16.09 -6.56 -4.06
CA GLU A 104 -14.83 -5.82 -4.03
C GLU A 104 -14.90 -4.52 -4.83
N GLN A 105 -15.53 -4.53 -6.00
CA GLN A 105 -15.73 -3.31 -6.79
C GLN A 105 -16.54 -2.28 -6.00
N HIS A 106 -17.64 -2.69 -5.37
CA HIS A 106 -18.45 -1.81 -4.55
C HIS A 106 -17.69 -1.26 -3.34
N SER A 107 -16.97 -2.12 -2.62
CA SER A 107 -16.13 -1.72 -1.49
C SER A 107 -15.05 -0.71 -1.89
N ARG A 108 -14.38 -0.91 -3.04
CA ARG A 108 -13.39 0.04 -3.58
C ARG A 108 -14.00 1.40 -3.89
N ILE A 109 -15.20 1.44 -4.47
CA ILE A 109 -15.91 2.70 -4.75
C ILE A 109 -16.27 3.39 -3.44
N GLN A 110 -16.78 2.66 -2.45
CA GLN A 110 -17.12 3.23 -1.14
C GLN A 110 -15.90 3.81 -0.42
N ILE A 111 -14.78 3.09 -0.40
CA ILE A 111 -13.52 3.59 0.19
C ILE A 111 -13.07 4.89 -0.50
N LYS A 112 -13.11 4.93 -1.83
CA LYS A 112 -12.76 6.15 -2.58
C LYS A 112 -13.70 7.32 -2.26
N ARG A 113 -15.01 7.07 -2.13
CA ARG A 113 -15.99 8.11 -1.76
C ARG A 113 -15.72 8.64 -0.36
N MET A 114 -15.49 7.75 0.61
CA MET A 114 -15.14 8.14 1.98
C MET A 114 -13.81 8.90 2.06
N GLU A 115 -12.84 8.57 1.20
CA GLU A 115 -11.56 9.31 1.15
C GLU A 115 -11.73 10.72 0.57
N VAL A 116 -12.55 10.87 -0.48
CA VAL A 116 -12.89 12.18 -1.05
C VAL A 116 -13.65 13.03 -0.04
N GLU A 117 -14.63 12.45 0.66
CA GLU A 117 -15.39 13.12 1.72
C GLU A 117 -14.46 13.60 2.85
N LYS A 118 -13.59 12.73 3.37
CA LYS A 118 -12.60 13.13 4.39
C LYS A 118 -11.64 14.21 3.92
N LYS A 119 -11.23 14.19 2.65
CA LYS A 119 -10.40 15.24 2.05
C LYS A 119 -11.18 16.56 1.95
N GLN A 120 -12.45 16.50 1.57
CA GLN A 120 -13.32 17.67 1.52
C GLN A 120 -13.55 18.24 2.91
N ASP A 121 -13.88 17.42 3.90
CA ASP A 121 -14.03 17.84 5.30
C ASP A 121 -12.76 18.52 5.82
N ALA A 122 -11.57 17.98 5.49
CA ALA A 122 -10.30 18.59 5.87
C ALA A 122 -10.05 19.95 5.18
N VAL A 123 -10.46 20.09 3.91
CA VAL A 123 -10.39 21.37 3.18
C VAL A 123 -11.35 22.38 3.80
N ASP A 124 -12.58 21.98 4.13
CA ASP A 124 -13.60 22.84 4.70
C ASP A 124 -13.16 23.36 6.09
N VAL A 125 -12.61 22.48 6.93
CA VAL A 125 -12.02 22.86 8.23
C VAL A 125 -10.85 23.84 8.04
N LEU A 126 -9.99 23.62 7.05
CA LEU A 126 -8.88 24.54 6.77
C LEU A 126 -9.38 25.91 6.27
N LEU A 127 -10.44 25.94 5.47
CA LEU A 127 -11.05 27.16 4.97
C LEU A 127 -11.72 27.96 6.10
N GLU A 128 -12.37 27.27 7.05
CA GLU A 128 -12.97 27.88 8.24
C GLU A 128 -11.90 28.52 9.14
N LEU A 129 -10.79 27.81 9.38
CA LEU A 129 -9.63 28.36 10.12
C LEU A 129 -8.99 29.56 9.41
N SER A 130 -9.02 29.59 8.08
CA SER A 130 -8.50 30.73 7.30
C SER A 130 -9.48 31.91 7.23
N SER A 131 -10.77 31.68 7.48
CA SER A 131 -11.84 32.68 7.37
C SER A 131 -12.25 33.28 8.70
N GLY A 132 -11.79 32.73 9.82
CA GLY A 132 -11.87 33.41 11.10
C GLY A 132 -11.12 34.74 11.00
N GLU A 133 -11.84 35.86 11.13
CA GLU A 133 -11.20 37.08 11.60
C GLU A 133 -10.41 36.71 12.87
N PRO A 134 -9.18 37.21 13.07
CA PRO A 134 -8.42 36.89 14.25
C PRO A 134 -9.20 37.39 15.45
N VAL A 135 -9.95 36.51 16.11
CA VAL A 135 -10.47 36.76 17.44
C VAL A 135 -9.22 36.97 18.28
N PRO A 136 -9.04 38.14 18.92
CA PRO A 136 -7.87 38.38 19.75
C PRO A 136 -7.96 37.49 20.99
N GLN A 137 -7.57 36.23 20.88
CA GLN A 137 -7.11 35.47 22.04
C GLN A 137 -5.72 36.01 22.36
N GLN A 138 -5.71 37.15 23.06
CA GLN A 138 -4.52 37.60 23.77
C GLN A 138 -4.17 36.52 24.79
N CYS A 139 -3.21 35.67 24.44
CA CYS A 139 -2.34 35.12 25.46
C CYS A 139 -1.64 36.31 26.13
N LEU A 140 -2.04 36.64 27.35
CA LEU A 140 -1.56 37.79 28.12
C LEU A 140 -0.15 37.59 28.70
N SER A 141 0.50 36.45 28.42
CA SER A 141 1.88 36.22 28.84
C SER A 141 2.84 36.65 27.74
N ASN A 142 3.65 37.68 28.01
CA ASN A 142 4.72 38.15 27.11
C ASN A 142 5.62 36.99 26.63
N HIS A 143 5.82 35.98 27.47
CA HIS A 143 6.61 34.79 27.16
C HIS A 143 6.07 34.00 25.96
N CYS A 144 4.75 33.84 25.85
CA CYS A 144 4.14 33.09 24.75
C CYS A 144 4.22 33.87 23.43
N LYS A 145 4.14 35.21 23.48
CA LYS A 145 4.32 36.06 22.30
C LYS A 145 5.76 36.00 21.79
N ASP A 146 6.73 36.01 22.69
CA ASP A 146 8.15 35.93 22.35
C ASP A 146 8.51 34.56 21.75
N ASP A 147 7.96 33.47 22.31
CA ASP A 147 8.21 32.13 21.80
C ASP A 147 7.52 31.87 20.46
N MET A 148 6.29 32.39 20.27
CA MET A 148 5.63 32.37 18.97
C MET A 148 6.41 33.17 17.92
N ALA A 149 6.96 34.34 18.28
CA ALA A 149 7.77 35.14 17.37
C ALA A 149 9.07 34.42 16.98
N LYS A 150 9.75 33.76 17.93
CA LYS A 150 10.96 32.97 17.67
C LYS A 150 10.67 31.78 16.77
N LEU A 151 9.62 31.01 17.04
CA LEU A 151 9.25 29.86 16.21
C LEU A 151 8.85 30.28 14.80
N GLN A 152 8.15 31.41 14.68
CA GLN A 152 7.79 31.98 13.38
C GLN A 152 9.04 32.38 12.59
N GLN A 153 9.98 33.07 13.23
CA GLN A 153 11.26 33.45 12.64
C GLN A 153 12.07 32.22 12.20
N GLU A 154 12.17 31.20 13.05
CA GLU A 154 12.86 29.95 12.72
C GLU A 154 12.19 29.22 11.54
N CYS A 155 10.86 29.21 11.46
CA CYS A 155 10.16 28.65 10.30
C CYS A 155 10.47 29.40 9.01
N ASP A 156 10.57 30.72 9.07
CA ASP A 156 10.88 31.55 7.90
C ASP A 156 12.35 31.37 7.46
N ASP A 157 13.27 31.29 8.41
CA ASP A 157 14.69 30.98 8.15
C ASP A 157 14.86 29.58 7.55
N LEU A 158 14.19 28.56 8.11
CA LEU A 158 14.23 27.19 7.58
C LEU A 158 13.63 27.12 6.18
N ARG A 159 12.57 27.88 5.88
CA ARG A 159 11.98 27.95 4.53
C ARG A 159 12.91 28.62 3.54
N GLU A 160 13.59 29.69 3.92
CA GLU A 160 14.61 30.35 3.10
C GLU A 160 15.77 29.39 2.80
N GLU A 161 16.26 28.70 3.82
CA GLU A 161 17.33 27.73 3.67
C GLU A 161 16.92 26.56 2.77
N ASN A 162 15.69 26.05 2.92
CA ASN A 162 15.16 25.00 2.05
C ASN A 162 15.04 25.48 0.60
N ARG A 163 14.62 26.74 0.38
CA ARG A 163 14.59 27.35 -0.95
C ARG A 163 15.99 27.44 -1.53
N ARG A 164 16.96 27.91 -0.75
CA ARG A 164 18.36 28.02 -1.15
C ARG A 164 18.99 26.67 -1.47
N LEU A 165 18.74 25.65 -0.64
CA LEU A 165 19.22 24.28 -0.85
C LEU A 165 18.58 23.65 -2.09
N LYS A 166 17.28 23.86 -2.31
CA LYS A 166 16.58 23.44 -3.53
C LYS A 166 17.16 24.13 -4.77
N THR A 167 17.45 25.43 -4.71
CA THR A 167 18.12 26.14 -5.81
C THR A 167 19.50 25.56 -6.09
N LYS A 168 20.28 25.23 -5.05
CA LYS A 168 21.59 24.58 -5.21
C LYS A 168 21.48 23.16 -5.80
N LEU A 169 20.44 22.41 -5.44
CA LEU A 169 20.20 21.07 -5.96
C LEU A 169 19.70 21.10 -7.41
N GLY A 170 18.84 22.06 -7.75
CA GLY A 170 18.27 22.23 -9.09
C GLY A 170 19.27 22.69 -10.16
N ILE A 171 20.52 22.98 -9.79
CA ILE A 171 21.61 23.21 -10.74
C ILE A 171 21.81 21.97 -11.64
N LEU A 172 21.53 20.77 -11.14
CA LEU A 172 21.71 19.51 -11.86
C LEU A 172 20.42 18.93 -12.48
N ASP A 173 19.28 19.64 -12.37
CA ASP A 173 18.02 19.20 -12.95
C ASP A 173 18.07 19.20 -14.47
N GLU A 174 17.52 18.15 -15.10
CA GLU A 174 17.49 17.98 -16.56
C GLU A 174 16.90 19.19 -17.30
N GLN A 175 15.82 19.76 -16.79
CA GLN A 175 15.18 20.96 -17.35
C GLN A 175 16.09 22.20 -17.31
N ALA A 176 17.01 22.26 -16.34
CA ALA A 176 17.96 23.35 -16.21
C ALA A 176 19.13 23.24 -17.21
N PHE A 177 19.18 22.20 -18.05
CA PHE A 177 20.15 22.06 -19.16
C PHE A 177 19.51 22.24 -20.54
N GLU A 178 18.19 22.12 -20.67
CA GLU A 178 17.48 22.10 -21.95
C GLU A 178 17.69 23.38 -22.79
N ASN A 179 17.92 24.51 -22.12
CA ASN A 179 18.09 25.83 -22.76
C ASN A 179 19.47 26.46 -22.50
N ASP A 180 20.46 25.69 -22.02
CA ASP A 180 21.77 26.23 -21.62
C ASP A 180 22.92 25.34 -22.13
N ASP A 181 23.21 25.46 -23.42
CA ASP A 181 24.29 24.71 -24.09
C ASP A 181 25.69 25.05 -23.52
N GLU A 182 25.90 26.27 -23.03
CA GLU A 182 27.14 26.66 -22.38
C GLU A 182 27.34 25.88 -21.07
N LYS A 183 26.29 25.72 -20.28
CA LYS A 183 26.29 24.88 -19.08
C LYS A 183 26.50 23.40 -19.43
N VAL A 184 25.89 22.87 -20.49
CA VAL A 184 26.11 21.50 -20.95
C VAL A 184 27.59 21.28 -21.30
N LYS A 185 28.18 22.21 -22.07
CA LYS A 185 29.60 22.17 -22.45
C LYS A 185 30.52 22.33 -21.25
N ALA A 186 30.20 23.23 -20.33
CA ALA A 186 30.95 23.47 -19.11
C ALA A 186 30.95 22.27 -18.17
N LEU A 187 29.86 21.51 -18.06
CA LEU A 187 29.78 20.38 -17.12
C LEU A 187 30.13 19.03 -17.74
N THR A 188 29.72 18.76 -18.99
CA THR A 188 29.88 17.44 -19.62
C THR A 188 30.98 17.40 -20.69
N GLY A 189 31.34 18.55 -21.25
CA GLY A 189 32.22 18.64 -22.41
C GLY A 189 31.51 18.40 -23.76
N LEU A 190 30.22 18.03 -23.74
CA LEU A 190 29.40 17.92 -24.94
C LEU A 190 28.92 19.31 -25.39
N PRO A 191 28.83 19.58 -26.69
CA PRO A 191 28.62 20.94 -27.16
C PRO A 191 27.18 21.45 -27.02
N THR A 192 26.18 20.57 -26.93
CA THR A 192 24.76 20.96 -26.80
C THR A 192 23.94 19.94 -26.02
N PHE A 193 22.82 20.37 -25.44
CA PHE A 193 21.87 19.50 -24.73
C PHE A 193 21.33 18.38 -25.62
N ALA A 194 21.02 18.67 -26.88
CA ALA A 194 20.54 17.67 -27.83
C ALA A 194 21.54 16.50 -28.00
N LYS A 195 22.85 16.79 -28.04
CA LYS A 195 23.86 15.72 -28.11
C LYS A 195 23.96 14.94 -26.80
N LEU A 196 23.82 15.62 -25.66
CA LEU A 196 23.74 14.96 -24.35
C LEU A 196 22.55 13.99 -24.29
N GLN A 197 21.38 14.37 -24.78
CA GLN A 197 20.20 13.50 -24.84
C GLN A 197 20.40 12.31 -25.78
N VAL A 198 21.01 12.51 -26.95
CA VAL A 198 21.33 11.39 -27.86
C VAL A 198 22.24 10.38 -27.18
N VAL A 199 23.26 10.84 -26.45
CA VAL A 199 24.14 9.96 -25.67
C VAL A 199 23.33 9.23 -24.59
N LEU A 200 22.45 9.94 -23.86
CA LEU A 200 21.59 9.34 -22.85
C LEU A 200 20.73 8.21 -23.41
N TYR A 201 19.97 8.45 -24.48
CA TYR A 201 19.12 7.41 -25.08
C TYR A 201 19.91 6.24 -25.64
N SER A 202 21.15 6.48 -26.09
CA SER A 202 22.03 5.42 -26.60
C SER A 202 22.54 4.50 -25.48
N VAL A 203 22.75 5.03 -24.27
CA VAL A 203 23.32 4.27 -23.14
C VAL A 203 22.30 3.90 -22.07
N ILE A 204 21.04 4.33 -22.21
CA ILE A 204 20.01 4.17 -21.15
C ILE A 204 19.78 2.73 -20.74
N LEU A 205 19.89 1.78 -21.69
CA LEU A 205 19.76 0.35 -21.43
C LEU A 205 20.96 -0.26 -20.68
N CYS A 206 22.08 0.46 -20.63
CA CYS A 206 23.29 0.08 -19.91
C CYS A 206 23.40 0.75 -18.54
N LEU A 207 22.47 1.66 -18.20
CA LEU A 207 22.47 2.34 -16.92
C LEU A 207 21.78 1.50 -15.84
N PRO A 208 22.29 1.48 -14.60
CA PRO A 208 21.64 0.84 -13.47
C PRO A 208 20.17 1.26 -13.29
N THR A 209 19.26 0.28 -13.39
CA THR A 209 17.80 0.47 -13.26
C THR A 209 17.31 0.56 -11.81
N HIS A 210 18.13 0.14 -10.84
CA HIS A 210 17.81 0.14 -9.40
C HIS A 210 18.50 1.28 -8.61
N ALA A 211 19.12 2.25 -9.29
CA ALA A 211 19.81 3.34 -8.62
C ALA A 211 18.84 4.39 -8.05
N THR A 212 19.27 5.07 -6.99
CA THR A 212 18.56 6.21 -6.37
C THR A 212 18.52 7.46 -7.28
N LEU A 213 19.36 7.51 -8.31
CA LEU A 213 19.48 8.62 -9.26
C LEU A 213 18.80 8.29 -10.58
N SER A 214 18.19 9.30 -11.22
CA SER A 214 17.60 9.11 -12.55
C SER A 214 18.69 8.82 -13.61
N PRO A 215 18.35 8.16 -14.73
CA PRO A 215 19.30 7.88 -15.80
C PRO A 215 20.05 9.12 -16.31
N PHE A 216 19.36 10.27 -16.41
CA PHE A 216 19.97 11.55 -16.78
C PHE A 216 21.08 11.95 -15.79
N HIS A 217 20.79 11.93 -14.48
CA HIS A 217 21.76 12.27 -13.44
C HIS A 217 22.94 11.29 -13.39
N GLN A 218 22.69 9.99 -13.61
CA GLN A 218 23.74 8.98 -13.66
C GLN A 218 24.72 9.24 -14.81
N LEU A 219 24.21 9.57 -16.01
CA LEU A 219 25.05 9.94 -17.13
C LEU A 219 25.77 11.27 -16.88
N LEU A 220 25.05 12.28 -16.40
CA LEU A 220 25.59 13.61 -16.15
C LEU A 220 26.78 13.55 -15.19
N LEU A 221 26.65 12.85 -14.06
CA LEU A 221 27.73 12.66 -13.10
C LEU A 221 28.90 11.86 -13.68
N THR A 222 28.62 10.85 -14.49
CA THR A 222 29.66 10.09 -15.20
C THR A 222 30.48 10.99 -16.11
N LEU A 223 29.81 11.80 -16.94
CA LEU A 223 30.48 12.74 -17.86
C LEU A 223 31.24 13.84 -17.11
N MET A 224 30.67 14.38 -16.03
CA MET A 224 31.36 15.34 -15.17
C MET A 224 32.63 14.76 -14.54
N ARG A 225 32.59 13.50 -14.08
CA ARG A 225 33.77 12.80 -13.54
C ARG A 225 34.82 12.54 -14.61
N MET A 226 34.41 12.10 -15.80
CA MET A 226 35.30 11.92 -16.95
C MET A 226 36.00 13.24 -17.31
N LYS A 227 35.27 14.36 -17.30
CA LYS A 227 35.81 15.69 -17.57
C LYS A 227 36.80 16.17 -16.51
N MET A 228 36.55 15.86 -15.24
CA MET A 228 37.42 16.23 -14.12
C MET A 228 38.61 15.27 -13.92
N ASN A 229 38.76 14.25 -14.76
CA ASN A 229 39.82 13.24 -14.71
C ASN A 229 39.89 12.48 -13.35
N LEU A 230 38.75 12.32 -12.68
CA LEU A 230 38.67 11.54 -11.44
C LEU A 230 38.64 10.03 -11.76
N SER A 231 39.47 9.25 -11.07
CA SER A 231 39.54 7.79 -11.21
C SER A 231 38.18 7.13 -10.95
N LEU A 232 37.79 6.19 -11.84
CA LEU A 232 36.59 5.35 -11.70
C LEU A 232 36.59 4.49 -10.42
N ALA A 233 37.72 4.39 -9.72
CA ALA A 233 37.88 3.64 -8.47
C ALA A 233 37.16 4.25 -7.25
N LEU A 234 36.61 5.46 -7.35
CA LEU A 234 35.85 6.12 -6.27
C LEU A 234 34.33 5.83 -6.33
N LEU A 235 33.93 4.71 -6.95
CA LEU A 235 32.60 4.13 -6.81
C LEU A 235 32.64 3.04 -5.72
N PRO A 236 32.47 3.35 -4.41
CA PRO A 236 32.13 2.30 -3.47
C PRO A 236 30.67 1.89 -3.74
N ASN A 237 30.49 0.63 -4.11
CA ASN A 237 29.31 -0.21 -3.86
C ASN A 237 27.96 0.52 -3.75
N LEU A 238 27.24 0.62 -4.87
CA LEU A 238 25.77 0.80 -4.86
C LEU A 238 25.02 -0.54 -4.89
N ASP A 239 25.67 -1.63 -4.50
CA ASP A 239 25.04 -2.93 -4.24
C ASP A 239 25.89 -3.67 -3.19
N SER A 240 25.46 -3.61 -1.92
CA SER A 240 25.71 -4.56 -0.82
C SER A 240 25.66 -3.80 0.51
N ASP A 241 24.47 -3.67 1.11
CA ASP A 241 24.24 -3.78 2.57
C ASP A 241 22.79 -3.37 2.89
N SER A 242 21.86 -4.26 2.55
CA SER A 242 20.53 -4.28 3.19
C SER A 242 20.06 -5.72 3.39
N LYS A 243 20.96 -6.57 3.91
CA LYS A 243 20.58 -7.85 4.55
C LYS A 243 21.57 -8.18 5.66
N GLN A 244 21.30 -7.68 6.86
CA GLN A 244 21.37 -8.40 8.13
C GLN A 244 21.26 -7.38 9.27
N ASN A 245 20.06 -7.28 9.85
CA ASN A 245 19.88 -6.99 11.26
C ASN A 245 18.76 -7.91 11.74
N PHE A 246 19.18 -8.98 12.43
CA PHE A 246 18.42 -9.54 13.54
C PHE A 246 18.66 -8.66 14.76
#